data_AF-A0A0P1KRD5-F1
#
_entry.id   AF-A0A0P1KRD5-F1
#
_cell.length_a   1.000
_cell.length_b   1.000
_cell.length_c   1.000
_cell.angle_alpha   90.00
_cell.angle_beta   90.00
_cell.angle_gamma   90.00
#
_symmetry.space_group_name_H-M   'P 1'
#
loop_
_entity.id
_entity.type
_entity.pdbx_description
1 polymer ?
#
loop_
_entity_poly.entity_id
_entity_poly.type
_entity_poly.pdbx_seq_one_letter_code
_entity_poly.pdbx_strand_id
1 'polypeptide(L)'
;MWRVDKAAVLISPAQKMGSRMFSSRRLYSALSELKIDAAIPKNPNKRTHDGSFRKFKRVVPAVEDSMHPFYSPNVMERAILCASETKPELLDGQPVVPAVIKHLKSLESTLVSASWQPESKQCLNYWLKPFREMRKKSSPLKLIDSHEIDIVLRSSKIDPGRIPELQKFALMFENEDMGILSATTIGSLIDRLISDQGKAVFSEEVFLYILQHYCKSGQSIASVAHSISEFLHKDIDDLKTAETLLAHVLMTLRRNSIQVAPTVSSAVFKLIDAISTRFHRPFCVLDFSPAVVQMTTEFYVDSGLLKESKVLFTDMINKERCPKAELVEKYLGLIENVCGISTSNNDFLKKYVYISNFRPIFQTVMTPQIAEFLISYCRHFDEVLSLLELVDRSKVTKQIWDLVLPQMIRRVSILTKDSVKNCCHLTILYQRASSFYGKPLSTKVNKAFIIQYAVNGNFAMVVRLLGITDPNTIPSFYASVLAAYDQSDAFNMRPPPSKTILKNKNQFMTSLIIPHYSELPPVGKQLALKHADSEELLEQVLRAEIAIRSRGGKSLLPQVLLKAQDCKFVSIVTETEKYLQH
;
A
#
# COMPACT_ATOMS: atom_id res chain seq x y z
N MET A 1 -40.98 -56.45 18.15
CA MET A 1 -40.15 -55.37 18.74
C MET A 1 -39.57 -54.57 17.57
N TRP A 2 -40.19 -53.42 17.24
CA TRP A 2 -39.71 -52.21 16.52
C TRP A 2 -38.50 -52.35 15.55
N ARG A 3 -38.47 -51.95 14.27
CA ARG A 3 -39.08 -50.87 13.42
C ARG A 3 -39.09 -51.39 11.96
N VAL A 4 -40.06 -51.21 11.06
CA VAL A 4 -40.70 -50.03 10.40
C VAL A 4 -39.76 -49.10 9.61
N ASP A 5 -40.11 -49.00 8.33
CA ASP A 5 -39.53 -48.31 7.17
C ASP A 5 -39.18 -46.83 7.32
N LYS A 6 -38.23 -46.34 6.49
CA LYS A 6 -38.54 -45.36 5.41
C LYS A 6 -37.33 -44.97 4.55
N ALA A 7 -37.57 -45.16 3.25
CA ALA A 7 -37.33 -44.22 2.15
C ALA A 7 -35.90 -43.77 1.80
N ALA A 8 -35.45 -44.29 0.66
CA ALA A 8 -34.62 -43.56 -0.28
C ALA A 8 -35.26 -42.19 -0.59
N VAL A 9 -34.48 -41.12 -0.45
CA VAL A 9 -34.73 -39.85 -1.12
C VAL A 9 -33.45 -39.44 -1.83
N LEU A 10 -33.56 -39.46 -3.15
CA LEU A 10 -32.70 -38.79 -4.11
C LEU A 10 -32.41 -37.36 -3.67
N ILE A 11 -31.16 -37.05 -3.34
CA ILE A 11 -30.69 -35.66 -3.36
C ILE A 11 -30.11 -35.42 -4.75
N SER A 12 -30.87 -34.64 -5.50
CA SER A 12 -30.61 -34.10 -6.83
C SER A 12 -29.19 -33.48 -6.97
N PRO A 13 -28.53 -33.67 -8.13
CA PRO A 13 -27.26 -33.04 -8.46
C PRO A 13 -27.49 -31.74 -9.24
N ALA A 14 -27.65 -30.57 -8.59
CA ALA A 14 -27.50 -29.28 -9.27
C ALA A 14 -27.59 -28.08 -8.31
N GLN A 15 -26.44 -27.61 -7.83
CA GLN A 15 -26.03 -26.23 -8.08
C GLN A 15 -24.53 -26.20 -7.84
N LYS A 16 -23.78 -26.10 -8.94
CA LYS A 16 -22.33 -25.85 -8.94
C LYS A 16 -22.08 -24.63 -8.05
N MET A 17 -21.64 -24.86 -6.82
CA MET A 17 -20.84 -23.86 -6.10
C MET A 17 -19.62 -23.62 -6.99
N GLY A 18 -19.64 -22.53 -7.75
CA GLY A 18 -18.44 -22.01 -8.39
C GLY A 18 -17.33 -22.00 -7.35
N SER A 19 -16.18 -22.56 -7.69
CA SER A 19 -15.06 -22.69 -6.76
C SER A 19 -14.73 -21.30 -6.19
N ARG A 20 -15.16 -21.03 -4.95
CA ARG A 20 -14.78 -19.79 -4.26
C ARG A 20 -13.27 -19.81 -4.16
N MET A 21 -12.63 -18.91 -4.90
CA MET A 21 -11.18 -18.85 -5.01
C MET A 21 -10.52 -18.55 -3.65
N PHE A 22 -11.23 -17.84 -2.77
CA PHE A 22 -10.79 -17.51 -1.41
C PHE A 22 -11.90 -17.80 -0.39
N SER A 23 -11.64 -18.67 0.59
CA SER A 23 -12.58 -19.01 1.67
C SER A 23 -12.74 -17.85 2.65
N SER A 24 -13.96 -17.31 2.79
CA SER A 24 -14.30 -16.26 3.76
C SER A 24 -14.05 -16.67 5.22
N ARG A 25 -14.11 -17.98 5.54
CA ARG A 25 -13.80 -18.53 6.87
C ARG A 25 -12.37 -18.21 7.34
N ARG A 26 -11.45 -18.06 6.38
CA ARG A 26 -10.01 -17.81 6.58
C ARG A 26 -9.67 -16.35 6.89
N LEU A 27 -10.46 -15.41 6.35
CA LEU A 27 -10.34 -13.98 6.65
C LEU A 27 -10.90 -13.67 8.03
N TYR A 28 -12.03 -14.30 8.40
CA TYR A 28 -12.60 -14.13 9.72
C TYR A 28 -11.66 -14.65 10.80
N SER A 29 -11.07 -15.84 10.68
CA SER A 29 -10.10 -16.34 11.68
C SER A 29 -8.86 -15.45 11.80
N ALA A 30 -8.28 -14.99 10.69
CA ALA A 30 -7.13 -14.09 10.72
C ALA A 30 -7.44 -12.69 11.29
N LEU A 31 -8.69 -12.24 11.22
CA LEU A 31 -9.15 -10.94 11.73
C LEU A 31 -9.76 -11.01 13.14
N SER A 32 -10.24 -12.18 13.57
CA SER A 32 -10.83 -12.44 14.88
C SER A 32 -9.84 -13.01 15.90
N GLU A 33 -8.80 -13.73 15.45
CA GLU A 33 -7.76 -14.34 16.29
C GLU A 33 -6.52 -13.44 16.48
N LEU A 34 -6.62 -12.13 16.24
CA LEU A 34 -5.57 -11.17 16.59
C LEU A 34 -5.42 -11.00 18.12
N LYS A 35 -5.33 -12.10 18.88
CA LYS A 35 -4.50 -12.14 20.09
C LYS A 35 -3.06 -12.12 19.62
N ILE A 36 -2.55 -10.91 19.42
CA ILE A 36 -1.16 -10.68 19.05
C ILE A 36 -0.32 -10.87 20.31
N ASP A 37 -0.09 -12.12 20.70
CA ASP A 37 1.07 -12.41 21.51
C ASP A 37 2.28 -12.27 20.58
N ALA A 38 2.85 -11.07 20.61
CA ALA A 38 4.14 -10.80 20.02
C ALA A 38 5.17 -11.71 20.71
N ALA A 39 5.36 -12.92 20.19
CA ALA A 39 6.55 -13.71 20.46
C ALA A 39 7.73 -13.13 19.68
N ILE A 40 8.03 -11.84 19.93
CA ILE A 40 9.34 -11.26 19.66
C ILE A 40 10.14 -11.50 20.95
N PRO A 41 11.22 -12.32 20.92
CA PRO A 41 12.04 -12.48 22.10
C PRO A 41 12.67 -11.13 22.48
N LYS A 42 12.25 -10.58 23.62
CA LYS A 42 12.92 -9.49 24.31
C LYS A 42 14.28 -9.98 24.85
N ASN A 43 15.33 -9.98 24.02
CA ASN A 43 16.69 -9.67 24.49
C ASN A 43 17.71 -9.69 23.35
N PRO A 44 18.32 -8.55 22.98
CA PRO A 44 19.47 -8.55 22.07
C PRO A 44 20.77 -9.03 22.73
N ASN A 45 20.86 -9.17 24.06
CA ASN A 45 22.16 -9.36 24.75
C ASN A 45 22.29 -10.55 25.73
N LYS A 46 21.34 -11.49 25.83
CA LYS A 46 21.55 -12.68 26.68
C LYS A 46 22.21 -13.82 25.89
N ARG A 47 23.55 -13.88 25.97
CA ARG A 47 24.30 -15.13 25.83
C ARG A 47 23.90 -16.03 27.00
N THR A 48 22.94 -16.92 26.80
CA THR A 48 22.74 -18.07 27.69
C THR A 48 23.16 -19.32 26.94
N HIS A 49 24.31 -19.85 27.37
CA HIS A 49 24.67 -21.25 27.23
C HIS A 49 23.57 -22.10 27.89
N ASP A 50 22.48 -22.36 27.19
CA ASP A 50 21.74 -23.61 27.32
C ASP A 50 20.70 -23.73 26.20
N GLY A 51 20.72 -24.86 25.51
CA GLY A 51 19.83 -25.13 24.39
C GLY A 51 18.43 -25.50 24.89
N SER A 52 17.40 -24.72 24.56
CA SER A 52 16.04 -25.24 24.25
C SER A 52 14.93 -24.20 24.02
N PHE A 53 15.23 -22.91 23.80
CA PHE A 53 14.27 -22.08 23.04
C PHE A 53 14.38 -22.44 21.56
N ARG A 54 13.72 -23.54 21.16
CA ARG A 54 13.51 -23.88 19.75
C ARG A 54 12.75 -22.72 19.12
N LYS A 55 13.49 -21.85 18.43
CA LYS A 55 13.00 -20.97 17.36
C LYS A 55 11.93 -21.73 16.58
N PHE A 56 10.84 -21.08 16.17
CA PHE A 56 9.92 -21.65 15.19
C PHE A 56 10.76 -22.38 14.12
N LYS A 57 10.64 -23.71 14.08
CA LYS A 57 11.36 -24.52 13.09
C LYS A 57 11.02 -23.90 11.74
N ARG A 58 11.98 -23.72 10.84
CA ARG A 58 11.81 -23.13 9.50
C ARG A 58 10.58 -23.74 8.80
N VAL A 59 9.40 -23.16 8.97
CA VAL A 59 8.17 -23.68 8.37
C VAL A 59 8.04 -22.94 7.06
N VAL A 60 8.22 -23.68 5.96
CA VAL A 60 7.79 -23.21 4.64
C VAL A 60 6.26 -23.20 4.68
N PRO A 61 5.60 -22.03 4.64
CA PRO A 61 4.15 -21.98 4.67
C PRO A 61 3.59 -22.70 3.44
N ALA A 62 2.43 -23.36 3.61
CA ALA A 62 1.71 -23.92 2.47
C ALA A 62 1.39 -22.82 1.44
N VAL A 63 1.09 -23.21 0.20
CA VAL A 63 0.78 -22.27 -0.89
C VAL A 63 -0.44 -21.44 -0.54
N GLU A 64 -1.55 -22.12 -0.26
CA GLU A 64 -2.27 -21.99 0.99
C GLU A 64 -2.06 -20.69 1.75
N ASP A 65 -1.19 -20.84 2.74
CA ASP A 65 -0.88 -19.96 3.86
C ASP A 65 -0.07 -18.73 3.50
N SER A 66 0.49 -18.65 2.29
CA SER A 66 1.17 -17.45 1.83
C SER A 66 0.19 -16.34 1.48
N MET A 67 0.37 -15.17 2.10
CA MET A 67 -0.51 -14.02 1.95
C MET A 67 0.11 -12.89 1.12
N HIS A 68 1.21 -13.15 0.41
CA HIS A 68 1.87 -12.08 -0.33
C HIS A 68 1.04 -11.66 -1.54
N PRO A 69 0.64 -10.38 -1.70
CA PRO A 69 -0.25 -9.95 -2.78
C PRO A 69 0.38 -10.01 -4.17
N PHE A 70 1.60 -9.50 -4.35
CA PHE A 70 2.18 -9.34 -5.70
C PHE A 70 3.43 -10.18 -5.99
N TYR A 71 4.13 -10.72 -4.99
CA TYR A 71 5.34 -11.51 -5.22
C TYR A 71 5.12 -12.72 -6.11
N SER A 72 6.03 -12.90 -7.08
CA SER A 72 6.13 -14.09 -7.90
C SER A 72 7.60 -14.36 -8.21
N PRO A 73 8.12 -15.60 -8.05
CA PRO A 73 9.49 -15.91 -8.36
C PRO A 73 9.88 -15.56 -9.80
N ASN A 74 10.87 -14.69 -9.94
CA ASN A 74 11.33 -14.18 -11.23
C ASN A 74 12.20 -15.22 -11.98
N VAL A 75 12.57 -14.94 -13.22
CA VAL A 75 13.35 -15.88 -14.06
C VAL A 75 14.68 -16.26 -13.40
N MET A 76 15.40 -15.28 -12.85
CA MET A 76 16.72 -15.47 -12.25
C MET A 76 16.63 -16.30 -10.98
N GLU A 77 15.70 -15.96 -10.08
CA GLU A 77 15.47 -16.70 -8.86
C GLU A 77 15.10 -18.16 -9.17
N ARG A 78 14.22 -18.39 -10.16
CA ARG A 78 13.91 -19.75 -10.63
C ARG A 78 15.13 -20.51 -11.16
N ALA A 79 16.04 -19.83 -11.87
CA ALA A 79 17.25 -20.46 -12.38
C ALA A 79 18.20 -20.84 -11.24
N ILE A 80 18.40 -19.95 -10.26
CA ILE A 80 19.20 -20.22 -9.06
C ILE A 80 18.63 -21.42 -8.30
N LEU A 81 17.32 -21.44 -8.07
CA LEU A 81 16.63 -22.55 -7.42
C LEU A 81 16.81 -23.89 -8.17
N CYS A 82 16.91 -23.87 -9.49
CA CYS A 82 17.18 -25.08 -10.28
C CYS A 82 18.64 -25.55 -10.14
N ALA A 83 19.58 -24.64 -9.92
CA ALA A 83 21.00 -24.93 -9.72
C ALA A 83 21.34 -25.31 -8.27
N SER A 84 20.58 -24.85 -7.29
CA SER A 84 20.79 -25.16 -5.87
C SER A 84 20.22 -26.54 -5.52
N GLU A 85 21.10 -27.54 -5.39
CA GLU A 85 20.68 -28.91 -5.03
C GLU A 85 20.31 -29.06 -3.55
N THR A 86 20.97 -28.32 -2.66
CA THR A 86 20.74 -28.39 -1.21
C THR A 86 20.15 -27.07 -0.70
N LYS A 87 19.09 -27.17 0.13
CA LYS A 87 18.42 -26.03 0.78
C LYS A 87 18.15 -24.84 -0.15
N PRO A 88 17.32 -25.01 -1.20
CA PRO A 88 16.93 -23.88 -2.02
C PRO A 88 16.24 -22.80 -1.17
N GLU A 89 16.43 -21.53 -1.51
CA GLU A 89 15.87 -20.41 -0.77
C GLU A 89 15.24 -19.40 -1.75
N LEU A 90 14.03 -18.94 -1.45
CA LEU A 90 13.40 -17.79 -2.11
C LEU A 90 13.63 -16.54 -1.24
N LEU A 91 13.70 -15.36 -1.86
CA LEU A 91 13.90 -14.08 -1.17
C LEU A 91 15.16 -14.08 -0.28
N ASP A 92 16.26 -14.68 -0.75
CA ASP A 92 17.48 -14.92 0.03
C ASP A 92 17.24 -15.62 1.39
N GLY A 93 16.14 -16.38 1.50
CA GLY A 93 15.73 -17.05 2.74
C GLY A 93 15.24 -16.10 3.85
N GLN A 94 15.03 -14.81 3.53
CA GLN A 94 14.63 -13.82 4.52
C GLN A 94 13.19 -14.03 5.01
N PRO A 95 12.92 -13.75 6.30
CA PRO A 95 11.58 -13.87 6.89
C PRO A 95 10.74 -12.66 6.48
N VAL A 96 10.40 -12.57 5.20
CA VAL A 96 9.65 -11.43 4.61
C VAL A 96 8.27 -11.82 4.08
N VAL A 97 7.93 -13.10 4.08
CA VAL A 97 6.67 -13.60 3.54
C VAL A 97 5.59 -13.56 4.63
N PRO A 98 4.51 -12.78 4.49
CA PRO A 98 3.39 -12.87 5.43
C PRO A 98 2.71 -14.23 5.28
N ALA A 99 2.58 -14.98 6.37
CA ALA A 99 1.91 -16.27 6.36
C ALA A 99 1.22 -16.58 7.70
N VAL A 100 0.16 -17.40 7.62
CA VAL A 100 -0.49 -17.96 8.81
C VAL A 100 0.09 -19.34 9.07
N ILE A 101 0.69 -19.55 10.23
CA ILE A 101 1.23 -20.85 10.64
C ILE A 101 0.60 -21.31 11.95
N LYS A 102 0.45 -22.63 12.12
CA LYS A 102 0.03 -23.19 13.42
C LYS A 102 1.21 -23.21 14.38
N HIS A 103 1.02 -22.62 15.56
CA HIS A 103 2.01 -22.65 16.62
C HIS A 103 2.24 -24.10 17.06
N LEU A 104 3.49 -24.54 17.12
CA LEU A 104 3.83 -25.96 17.36
C LEU A 104 3.37 -26.48 18.73
N LYS A 105 3.19 -25.59 19.72
CA LYS A 105 2.79 -25.98 21.09
C LYS A 105 1.30 -25.77 21.37
N SER A 106 0.74 -24.63 20.96
CA SER A 106 -0.67 -24.29 21.24
C SER A 106 -1.61 -24.72 20.11
N LEU A 107 -1.06 -25.10 18.95
CA LEU A 107 -1.80 -25.39 17.71
C LEU A 107 -2.66 -24.23 17.19
N GLU A 108 -2.57 -23.06 17.83
CA GLU A 108 -3.26 -21.83 17.43
C GLU A 108 -2.66 -21.27 16.14
N SER A 109 -3.50 -20.70 15.29
CA SER A 109 -3.06 -20.04 14.06
C SER A 109 -2.44 -18.69 14.41
N THR A 110 -1.21 -18.46 13.95
CA THR A 110 -0.45 -17.24 14.23
C THR A 110 0.04 -16.62 12.92
N LEU A 111 -0.11 -15.30 12.80
CA LEU A 111 0.39 -14.55 11.66
C LEU A 111 1.88 -14.22 11.88
N VAL A 112 2.73 -14.66 10.98
CA VAL A 112 4.18 -14.50 11.09
C VAL A 112 4.79 -14.01 9.78
N SER A 113 5.98 -13.42 9.86
CA SER A 113 6.85 -13.24 8.70
C SER A 113 7.68 -14.50 8.53
N ALA A 114 7.29 -15.36 7.60
CA ALA A 114 7.92 -16.64 7.32
C ALA A 114 9.07 -16.51 6.29
N SER A 115 10.00 -17.45 6.37
CA SER A 115 11.06 -17.65 5.38
C SER A 115 10.67 -18.80 4.44
N TRP A 116 10.95 -18.66 3.15
CA TRP A 116 10.82 -19.74 2.18
C TRP A 116 12.16 -20.45 1.97
N GLN A 117 12.42 -21.44 2.82
CA GLN A 117 13.62 -22.29 2.75
C GLN A 117 13.23 -23.79 2.73
N PRO A 118 12.78 -24.33 1.58
CA PRO A 118 12.50 -25.77 1.48
C PRO A 118 13.74 -26.62 1.74
N GLU A 119 13.53 -27.80 2.31
CA GLU A 119 14.62 -28.71 2.65
C GLU A 119 15.34 -29.27 1.42
N SER A 120 14.63 -29.40 0.30
CA SER A 120 15.16 -29.94 -0.96
C SER A 120 14.53 -29.28 -2.19
N LYS A 121 15.17 -29.46 -3.35
CA LYS A 121 14.64 -29.07 -4.66
C LYS A 121 13.30 -29.74 -4.99
N GLN A 122 13.09 -30.97 -4.53
CA GLN A 122 11.80 -31.66 -4.69
C GLN A 122 10.70 -30.94 -3.92
N CYS A 123 10.92 -30.63 -2.64
CA CYS A 123 9.98 -29.88 -1.80
C CYS A 123 9.67 -28.49 -2.39
N LEU A 124 10.69 -27.80 -2.91
CA LEU A 124 10.49 -26.55 -3.61
C LEU A 124 9.59 -26.71 -4.84
N ASN A 125 9.82 -27.72 -5.69
CA ASN A 125 9.00 -27.95 -6.88
C ASN A 125 7.55 -28.30 -6.54
N TYR A 126 7.34 -29.11 -5.49
CA TYR A 126 6.00 -29.40 -4.96
C TYR A 126 5.28 -28.15 -4.48
N TRP A 127 6.01 -27.14 -3.99
CA TRP A 127 5.44 -25.87 -3.57
C TRP A 127 5.25 -24.89 -4.76
N LEU A 128 6.24 -24.77 -5.65
CA LEU A 128 6.24 -23.84 -6.76
C LEU A 128 5.16 -24.14 -7.80
N LYS A 129 4.86 -25.41 -8.08
CA LYS A 129 3.88 -25.77 -9.10
C LYS A 129 2.45 -25.32 -8.71
N PRO A 130 1.91 -25.69 -7.54
CA PRO A 130 0.61 -25.16 -7.07
C PRO A 130 0.64 -23.65 -6.89
N PHE A 131 1.75 -23.06 -6.42
CA PHE A 131 1.86 -21.60 -6.30
C PHE A 131 1.71 -20.91 -7.66
N ARG A 132 2.39 -21.41 -8.71
CA ARG A 132 2.26 -20.87 -10.06
C ARG A 132 0.85 -21.05 -10.62
N GLU A 133 0.22 -22.19 -10.37
CA GLU A 133 -1.16 -22.44 -10.80
C GLU A 133 -2.12 -21.46 -10.11
N MET A 134 -2.00 -21.26 -8.81
CA MET A 134 -2.77 -20.25 -8.06
C MET A 134 -2.57 -18.84 -8.65
N ARG A 135 -1.31 -18.47 -8.94
CA ARG A 135 -0.96 -17.16 -9.54
C ARG A 135 -1.37 -17.00 -11.01
N LYS A 136 -1.55 -18.09 -11.75
CA LYS A 136 -2.06 -18.08 -13.12
C LYS A 136 -3.59 -17.95 -13.14
N LYS A 137 -4.27 -18.59 -12.19
CA LYS A 137 -5.73 -18.50 -12.05
C LYS A 137 -6.20 -17.10 -11.66
N SER A 138 -5.35 -16.27 -11.03
CA SER A 138 -5.64 -14.84 -10.81
C SER A 138 -5.51 -14.06 -12.13
N SER A 139 -6.49 -14.22 -13.02
CA SER A 139 -6.62 -13.42 -14.24
C SER A 139 -7.06 -11.98 -13.92
N PRO A 140 -6.84 -11.02 -14.83
CA PRO A 140 -7.47 -9.70 -14.73
C PRO A 140 -8.99 -9.85 -14.56
N LEU A 141 -9.54 -9.05 -13.67
CA LEU A 141 -10.94 -9.02 -13.30
C LEU A 141 -11.74 -8.14 -14.27
N LYS A 142 -13.06 -8.34 -14.36
CA LYS A 142 -13.93 -7.45 -15.13
C LYS A 142 -14.24 -6.19 -14.30
N LEU A 143 -13.90 -5.01 -14.82
CA LEU A 143 -14.25 -3.73 -14.20
C LEU A 143 -15.78 -3.62 -14.02
N ILE A 144 -16.19 -3.11 -12.86
CA ILE A 144 -17.58 -2.71 -12.61
C ILE A 144 -17.81 -1.39 -13.34
N ASP A 145 -18.62 -1.43 -14.39
CA ASP A 145 -18.94 -0.24 -15.18
C ASP A 145 -19.77 0.75 -14.35
N SER A 146 -19.57 2.05 -14.58
CA SER A 146 -20.42 3.09 -14.01
C SER A 146 -21.88 2.87 -14.41
N HIS A 147 -22.14 2.43 -15.65
CA HIS A 147 -23.50 2.21 -16.14
C HIS A 147 -24.22 1.02 -15.50
N GLU A 148 -23.50 0.11 -14.84
CA GLU A 148 -24.16 -0.99 -14.10
C GLU A 148 -25.02 -0.46 -12.94
N ILE A 149 -24.74 0.75 -12.43
CA ILE A 149 -25.59 1.35 -11.39
C ILE A 149 -26.91 1.88 -11.94
N ASP A 150 -26.93 2.34 -13.19
CA ASP A 150 -28.12 2.89 -13.85
C ASP A 150 -29.18 1.81 -14.08
N ILE A 151 -28.80 0.53 -14.06
CA ILE A 151 -29.72 -0.61 -14.14
C ILE A 151 -30.49 -0.78 -12.82
N VAL A 152 -29.87 -0.43 -11.70
CA VAL A 152 -30.47 -0.54 -10.36
C VAL A 152 -31.20 0.74 -9.99
N LEU A 153 -30.61 1.90 -10.30
CA LEU A 153 -31.23 3.19 -10.07
C LEU A 153 -32.36 3.41 -11.05
N ARG A 154 -33.58 3.55 -10.54
CA ARG A 154 -34.76 3.86 -11.35
C ARG A 154 -35.42 5.13 -10.85
N SER A 155 -35.95 5.93 -11.76
CA SER A 155 -36.76 7.08 -11.36
C SER A 155 -38.05 6.61 -10.67
N SER A 156 -38.50 7.37 -9.68
CA SER A 156 -39.83 7.17 -9.10
C SER A 156 -40.90 7.31 -10.20
N LYS A 157 -41.93 6.47 -10.13
CA LYS A 157 -43.07 6.53 -11.06
C LYS A 157 -44.19 7.45 -10.56
N ILE A 158 -43.97 8.12 -9.43
CA ILE A 158 -44.96 9.05 -8.88
C ILE A 158 -45.07 10.27 -9.78
N ASP A 159 -46.29 10.53 -10.25
CA ASP A 159 -46.66 11.79 -10.90
C ASP A 159 -46.98 12.83 -9.81
N PRO A 160 -46.16 13.88 -9.64
CA PRO A 160 -46.38 14.87 -8.60
C PRO A 160 -47.68 15.65 -8.77
N GLY A 161 -48.25 15.72 -9.98
CA GLY A 161 -49.54 16.36 -10.22
C GLY A 161 -50.72 15.58 -9.64
N ARG A 162 -50.56 14.28 -9.40
CA ARG A 162 -51.61 13.38 -8.87
C ARG A 162 -51.61 13.24 -7.36
N ILE A 163 -50.55 13.66 -6.67
CA ILE A 163 -50.43 13.53 -5.21
C ILE A 163 -50.08 14.89 -4.57
N PRO A 164 -51.08 15.77 -4.37
CA PRO A 164 -50.88 17.08 -3.77
C PRO A 164 -50.33 17.02 -2.34
N GLU A 165 -50.61 15.94 -1.58
CA GLU A 165 -50.06 15.78 -0.24
C GLU A 165 -48.53 15.63 -0.25
N LEU A 166 -47.98 15.03 -1.30
CA LEU A 166 -46.54 14.87 -1.47
C LEU A 166 -45.86 16.19 -1.82
N GLN A 167 -46.53 17.06 -2.59
CA GLN A 167 -46.07 18.43 -2.84
C GLN A 167 -46.14 19.31 -1.59
N LYS A 168 -47.20 19.19 -0.78
CA LYS A 168 -47.29 19.90 0.50
C LYS A 168 -46.21 19.44 1.48
N PHE A 169 -45.96 18.14 1.55
CA PHE A 169 -44.87 17.57 2.35
C PHE A 169 -43.50 18.04 1.85
N ALA A 170 -43.30 18.09 0.53
CA ALA A 170 -42.08 18.60 -0.09
C ALA A 170 -41.79 20.07 0.22
N LEU A 171 -42.81 20.93 0.18
CA LEU A 171 -42.67 22.34 0.56
C LEU A 171 -42.35 22.51 2.06
N MET A 172 -42.84 21.61 2.92
CA MET A 172 -42.42 21.55 4.33
C MET A 172 -41.00 21.01 4.49
N PHE A 173 -40.54 20.16 3.55
CA PHE A 173 -39.20 19.57 3.54
C PHE A 173 -38.12 20.55 3.05
N GLU A 174 -38.44 21.46 2.12
CA GLU A 174 -37.49 22.41 1.53
C GLU A 174 -37.29 23.71 2.31
N ASN A 175 -38.27 24.13 3.13
CA ASN A 175 -38.29 25.44 3.80
C ASN A 175 -37.74 25.42 5.25
N GLU A 176 -36.76 24.57 5.58
CA GLU A 176 -36.32 24.29 6.96
C GLU A 176 -36.30 25.51 7.92
N ASP A 177 -37.26 25.55 8.84
CA ASP A 177 -37.05 26.05 10.20
C ASP A 177 -36.88 24.81 11.10
N MET A 178 -35.62 24.51 11.42
CA MET A 178 -35.11 23.77 12.58
C MET A 178 -36.06 22.75 13.26
N GLY A 179 -35.94 21.46 12.90
CA GLY A 179 -36.09 20.38 13.90
C GLY A 179 -37.25 19.38 13.80
N ILE A 180 -38.11 19.39 12.77
CA ILE A 180 -39.32 18.53 12.72
C ILE A 180 -39.19 17.31 11.78
N LEU A 181 -38.10 17.16 11.01
CA LEU A 181 -37.90 16.02 10.11
C LEU A 181 -37.47 14.75 10.85
N SER A 182 -38.43 14.15 11.54
CA SER A 182 -38.30 12.86 12.21
C SER A 182 -38.74 11.71 11.28
N ALA A 183 -38.18 10.53 11.49
CA ALA A 183 -38.59 9.32 10.78
C ALA A 183 -40.10 9.03 10.91
N THR A 184 -40.71 9.44 12.04
CA THR A 184 -42.14 9.28 12.31
C THR A 184 -43.00 10.18 11.43
N THR A 185 -42.55 11.39 11.12
CA THR A 185 -43.26 12.30 10.19
C THR A 185 -43.30 11.71 8.79
N ILE A 186 -42.18 11.16 8.31
CA ILE A 186 -42.10 10.46 7.01
C ILE A 186 -43.01 9.22 7.03
N GLY A 187 -42.93 8.40 8.08
CA GLY A 187 -43.78 7.22 8.22
C GLY A 187 -45.27 7.54 8.22
N SER A 188 -45.68 8.61 8.94
CA SER A 188 -47.09 9.05 8.97
C SER A 188 -47.61 9.55 7.62
N LEU A 189 -46.74 10.13 6.78
CA LEU A 189 -47.10 10.49 5.41
C LEU A 189 -47.35 9.23 4.59
N ILE A 190 -46.43 8.26 4.68
CA ILE A 190 -46.49 7.03 3.90
C ILE A 190 -47.71 6.20 4.31
N ASP A 191 -47.93 5.98 5.60
CA ASP A 191 -49.11 5.25 6.12
C ASP A 191 -50.43 5.90 5.63
N ARG A 192 -50.50 7.24 5.58
CA ARG A 192 -51.67 7.98 5.04
C ARG A 192 -51.85 7.79 3.53
N LEU A 193 -50.77 7.83 2.77
CA LEU A 193 -50.81 7.68 1.31
C LEU A 193 -51.15 6.25 0.88
N ILE A 194 -50.69 5.25 1.64
CA ILE A 194 -50.98 3.83 1.38
C ILE A 194 -52.44 3.50 1.74
N SER A 195 -52.96 4.10 2.83
CA SER A 195 -54.34 3.85 3.29
C SER A 195 -55.41 4.47 2.38
N ASP A 196 -55.04 5.41 1.51
CA ASP A 196 -55.96 6.04 0.56
C ASP A 196 -56.19 5.12 -0.65
N GLN A 197 -57.28 4.34 -0.60
CA GLN A 197 -57.66 3.36 -1.63
C GLN A 197 -57.81 3.98 -3.04
N GLY A 198 -57.99 5.31 -3.14
CA GLY A 198 -58.10 6.00 -4.43
C GLY A 198 -56.77 6.24 -5.16
N LYS A 199 -55.62 6.10 -4.48
CA LYS A 199 -54.30 6.48 -5.04
C LYS A 199 -53.33 5.31 -5.26
N ALA A 200 -53.55 4.15 -4.62
CA ALA A 200 -52.78 2.92 -4.78
C ALA A 200 -51.25 3.14 -4.95
N VAL A 201 -50.63 3.76 -3.95
CA VAL A 201 -49.20 4.12 -3.98
C VAL A 201 -48.42 3.14 -3.11
N PHE A 202 -47.36 2.56 -3.66
CA PHE A 202 -46.46 1.70 -2.91
C PHE A 202 -45.46 2.53 -2.08
N SER A 203 -45.12 2.04 -0.87
CA SER A 203 -44.22 2.73 0.07
C SER A 203 -42.87 3.07 -0.56
N GLU A 204 -42.29 2.14 -1.34
CA GLU A 204 -41.00 2.29 -1.99
C GLU A 204 -40.99 3.39 -3.05
N GLU A 205 -42.10 3.63 -3.75
CA GLU A 205 -42.19 4.70 -4.74
C GLU A 205 -42.13 6.08 -4.08
N VAL A 206 -42.74 6.20 -2.89
CA VAL A 206 -42.72 7.42 -2.07
C VAL A 206 -41.31 7.66 -1.55
N PHE A 207 -40.65 6.63 -1.01
CA PHE A 207 -39.26 6.74 -0.57
C PHE A 207 -38.31 7.13 -1.71
N LEU A 208 -38.45 6.50 -2.89
CA LEU A 208 -37.66 6.85 -4.07
C LEU A 208 -37.87 8.31 -4.47
N TYR A 209 -39.11 8.78 -4.48
CA TYR A 209 -39.42 10.16 -4.81
C TYR A 209 -38.78 11.15 -3.83
N ILE A 210 -38.89 10.88 -2.52
CA ILE A 210 -38.29 11.72 -1.47
C ILE A 210 -36.76 11.78 -1.62
N LEU A 211 -36.10 10.64 -1.81
CA LEU A 211 -34.65 10.56 -1.99
C LEU A 211 -34.17 11.32 -3.23
N GLN A 212 -34.93 11.25 -4.33
CA GLN A 212 -34.54 11.85 -5.61
C GLN A 212 -34.68 13.38 -5.64
N HIS A 213 -35.64 13.94 -4.88
CA HIS A 213 -36.01 15.34 -5.02
C HIS A 213 -35.73 16.21 -3.78
N TYR A 214 -35.79 15.64 -2.57
CA TYR A 214 -35.85 16.48 -1.35
C TYR A 214 -34.69 16.25 -0.37
N CYS A 215 -34.06 15.08 -0.37
CA CYS A 215 -32.97 14.76 0.56
C CYS A 215 -31.66 15.51 0.27
N LYS A 216 -31.53 16.75 0.77
CA LYS A 216 -30.35 17.62 0.59
C LYS A 216 -29.40 17.65 1.80
N SER A 217 -29.81 17.15 2.97
CA SER A 217 -29.02 17.18 4.22
C SER A 217 -28.76 15.79 4.80
N GLY A 218 -27.71 15.65 5.61
CA GLY A 218 -27.41 14.37 6.29
C GLY A 218 -28.54 13.90 7.21
N GLN A 219 -29.17 14.84 7.94
CA GLN A 219 -30.31 14.53 8.80
C GLN A 219 -31.51 13.99 8.00
N SER A 220 -31.80 14.59 6.85
CA SER A 220 -32.88 14.14 5.97
C SER A 220 -32.69 12.71 5.50
N ILE A 221 -31.46 12.34 5.12
CA ILE A 221 -31.10 10.98 4.70
C ILE A 221 -31.19 10.01 5.87
N ALA A 222 -30.71 10.39 7.05
CA ALA A 222 -30.81 9.56 8.24
C ALA A 222 -32.27 9.25 8.60
N SER A 223 -33.15 10.26 8.57
CA SER A 223 -34.58 10.10 8.83
C SER A 223 -35.27 9.20 7.79
N VAL A 224 -34.93 9.35 6.49
CA VAL A 224 -35.46 8.47 5.44
C VAL A 224 -34.96 7.03 5.60
N ALA A 225 -33.66 6.82 5.86
CA ALA A 225 -33.11 5.48 6.07
C ALA A 225 -33.74 4.77 7.29
N HIS A 226 -34.01 5.52 8.36
CA HIS A 226 -34.71 4.99 9.53
C HIS A 226 -36.16 4.61 9.21
N SER A 227 -36.88 5.48 8.48
CA SER A 227 -38.25 5.20 8.05
C SER A 227 -38.32 3.99 7.10
N ILE A 228 -37.39 3.85 6.13
CA ILE A 228 -37.32 2.65 5.29
C ILE A 228 -37.15 1.39 6.16
N SER A 229 -36.31 1.47 7.20
CA SER A 229 -36.08 0.34 8.12
C SER A 229 -37.35 -0.12 8.82
N GLU A 230 -38.22 0.81 9.22
CA GLU A 230 -39.53 0.49 9.81
C GLU A 230 -40.48 -0.16 8.79
N PHE A 231 -40.50 0.35 7.56
CA PHE A 231 -41.37 -0.16 6.49
C PHE A 231 -40.91 -1.47 5.85
N LEU A 232 -39.63 -1.85 6.00
CA LEU A 232 -39.13 -3.17 5.61
C LEU A 232 -39.90 -4.32 6.28
N HIS A 233 -40.40 -4.10 7.49
CA HIS A 233 -41.18 -5.12 8.21
C HIS A 233 -42.68 -5.05 7.92
N LYS A 234 -43.16 -3.96 7.31
CA LYS A 234 -44.58 -3.74 6.99
C LYS A 234 -44.88 -4.15 5.55
N ASP A 235 -44.32 -3.42 4.58
CA ASP A 235 -44.81 -3.41 3.21
C ASP A 235 -43.77 -3.81 2.16
N ILE A 236 -42.47 -3.66 2.45
CA ILE A 236 -41.42 -4.01 1.50
C ILE A 236 -41.03 -5.49 1.67
N ASP A 237 -41.34 -6.32 0.67
CA ASP A 237 -41.20 -7.78 0.71
C ASP A 237 -40.25 -8.37 -0.34
N ASP A 238 -39.67 -7.54 -1.23
CA ASP A 238 -38.65 -7.94 -2.20
C ASP A 238 -37.26 -7.39 -1.85
N LEU A 239 -36.26 -8.27 -1.85
CA LEU A 239 -34.87 -7.93 -1.62
C LEU A 239 -34.34 -6.96 -2.69
N LYS A 240 -34.79 -7.07 -3.95
CA LYS A 240 -34.36 -6.14 -5.01
C LYS A 240 -34.89 -4.73 -4.78
N THR A 241 -36.10 -4.60 -4.23
CA THR A 241 -36.65 -3.29 -3.85
C THR A 241 -35.83 -2.69 -2.71
N ALA A 242 -35.48 -3.49 -1.70
CA ALA A 242 -34.60 -3.06 -0.62
C ALA A 242 -33.19 -2.66 -1.12
N GLU A 243 -32.61 -3.43 -2.03
CA GLU A 243 -31.35 -3.10 -2.72
C GLU A 243 -31.46 -1.76 -3.46
N THR A 244 -32.54 -1.54 -4.20
CA THR A 244 -32.80 -0.31 -4.96
C THR A 244 -32.90 0.90 -4.04
N LEU A 245 -33.61 0.77 -2.92
CA LEU A 245 -33.75 1.84 -1.92
C LEU A 245 -32.40 2.17 -1.27
N LEU A 246 -31.62 1.16 -0.87
CA LEU A 246 -30.27 1.36 -0.36
C LEU A 246 -29.37 2.04 -1.41
N ALA A 247 -29.44 1.61 -2.67
CA ALA A 247 -28.70 2.21 -3.76
C ALA A 247 -29.03 3.70 -3.92
N HIS A 248 -30.31 4.08 -3.84
CA HIS A 248 -30.72 5.48 -3.89
C HIS A 248 -30.27 6.27 -2.66
N VAL A 249 -30.30 5.70 -1.46
CA VAL A 249 -29.76 6.34 -0.24
C VAL A 249 -28.28 6.68 -0.43
N LEU A 250 -27.48 5.69 -0.85
CA LEU A 250 -26.04 5.85 -1.07
C LEU A 250 -25.73 6.82 -2.22
N MET A 251 -26.49 6.74 -3.32
CA MET A 251 -26.33 7.64 -4.45
C MET A 251 -26.69 9.09 -4.09
N THR A 252 -27.69 9.30 -3.23
CA THR A 252 -28.08 10.64 -2.77
C THR A 252 -26.99 11.28 -1.91
N LEU A 253 -26.38 10.50 -0.99
CA LEU A 253 -25.22 10.95 -0.22
C LEU A 253 -24.10 11.44 -1.14
N ARG A 254 -23.77 10.64 -2.16
CA ARG A 254 -22.70 10.95 -3.12
C ARG A 254 -23.04 12.14 -4.02
N ARG A 255 -24.23 12.16 -4.62
CA ARG A 255 -24.67 13.22 -5.54
C ARG A 255 -24.66 14.60 -4.88
N ASN A 256 -25.09 14.67 -3.63
CA ASN A 256 -25.19 15.91 -2.88
C ASN A 256 -23.92 16.22 -2.06
N SER A 257 -22.85 15.41 -2.20
CA SER A 257 -21.59 15.57 -1.47
C SER A 257 -21.78 15.70 0.05
N ILE A 258 -22.73 14.95 0.61
CA ILE A 258 -23.07 15.01 2.04
C ILE A 258 -22.00 14.24 2.82
N GLN A 259 -21.42 14.90 3.82
CA GLN A 259 -20.40 14.30 4.68
C GLN A 259 -20.99 13.13 5.50
N VAL A 260 -20.27 12.01 5.56
CA VAL A 260 -20.66 10.82 6.33
C VAL A 260 -20.41 11.05 7.83
N ALA A 261 -21.29 11.82 8.47
CA ALA A 261 -21.29 12.04 9.91
C ALA A 261 -21.76 10.78 10.67
N PRO A 262 -21.43 10.62 11.97
CA PRO A 262 -21.81 9.44 12.77
C PRO A 262 -23.32 9.13 12.79
N THR A 263 -24.16 10.16 12.70
CA THR A 263 -25.63 10.01 12.67
C THR A 263 -26.10 9.35 11.37
N VAL A 264 -25.58 9.83 10.23
CA VAL A 264 -25.85 9.27 8.91
C VAL A 264 -25.34 7.85 8.83
N SER A 265 -24.10 7.61 9.26
CA SER A 265 -23.50 6.28 9.16
C SER A 265 -24.27 5.26 9.99
N SER A 266 -24.62 5.61 11.23
CA SER A 266 -25.47 4.77 12.09
C SER A 266 -26.82 4.44 11.46
N ALA A 267 -27.48 5.41 10.82
CA ALA A 267 -28.78 5.19 10.18
C ALA A 267 -28.68 4.23 8.98
N VAL A 268 -27.65 4.38 8.15
CA VAL A 268 -27.42 3.49 7.00
C VAL A 268 -27.00 2.09 7.46
N PHE A 269 -26.17 1.95 8.50
CA PHE A 269 -25.85 0.63 9.06
C PHE A 269 -27.09 -0.07 9.59
N LYS A 270 -27.94 0.63 10.33
CA LYS A 270 -29.24 0.09 10.79
C LYS A 270 -30.13 -0.35 9.64
N LEU A 271 -30.14 0.40 8.53
CA LEU A 271 -30.87 0.01 7.33
C LEU A 271 -30.32 -1.30 6.75
N ILE A 272 -28.99 -1.42 6.59
CA ILE A 272 -28.35 -2.66 6.09
C ILE A 272 -28.68 -3.84 7.02
N ASP A 273 -28.60 -3.66 8.33
CA ASP A 273 -28.93 -4.68 9.33
C ASP A 273 -30.41 -5.05 9.30
N ALA A 274 -31.31 -4.08 9.11
CA ALA A 274 -32.75 -4.31 8.97
C ALA A 274 -33.06 -5.13 7.71
N ILE A 275 -32.44 -4.82 6.57
CA ILE A 275 -32.57 -5.63 5.34
C ILE A 275 -32.07 -7.06 5.59
N SER A 276 -30.88 -7.20 6.18
CA SER A 276 -30.29 -8.51 6.53
C SER A 276 -31.23 -9.33 7.42
N THR A 277 -31.84 -8.69 8.43
CA THR A 277 -32.75 -9.33 9.39
C THR A 277 -34.07 -9.73 8.74
N ARG A 278 -34.69 -8.82 7.96
CA ARG A 278 -35.97 -9.05 7.28
C ARG A 278 -35.93 -10.22 6.32
N PHE A 279 -34.87 -10.33 5.52
CA PHE A 279 -34.75 -11.36 4.49
C PHE A 279 -34.01 -12.62 4.96
N HIS A 280 -33.61 -12.68 6.24
CA HIS A 280 -32.80 -13.77 6.81
C HIS A 280 -31.52 -14.05 6.01
N ARG A 281 -30.88 -12.98 5.52
CA ARG A 281 -29.65 -13.02 4.72
C ARG A 281 -28.52 -12.31 5.46
N PRO A 282 -27.76 -13.02 6.31
CA PRO A 282 -26.61 -12.42 6.97
C PRO A 282 -25.63 -11.91 5.92
N PHE A 283 -25.18 -10.65 6.06
CA PHE A 283 -24.38 -9.96 5.05
C PHE A 283 -25.10 -9.85 3.69
N CYS A 284 -26.37 -9.44 3.69
CA CYS A 284 -27.21 -9.29 2.49
C CYS A 284 -26.55 -8.53 1.33
N VAL A 285 -25.64 -7.59 1.63
CA VAL A 285 -24.84 -6.85 0.63
C VAL A 285 -24.09 -7.78 -0.31
N LEU A 286 -23.65 -8.96 0.16
CA LEU A 286 -22.97 -9.96 -0.66
C LEU A 286 -23.89 -10.60 -1.71
N ASP A 287 -25.20 -10.46 -1.62
CA ASP A 287 -26.15 -10.98 -2.61
C ASP A 287 -26.59 -9.89 -3.62
N PHE A 288 -26.21 -8.62 -3.41
CA PHE A 288 -26.55 -7.49 -4.28
C PHE A 288 -25.74 -7.47 -5.59
N SER A 289 -26.21 -6.65 -6.52
CA SER A 289 -25.52 -6.34 -7.77
C SER A 289 -24.13 -5.75 -7.52
N PRO A 290 -23.15 -5.99 -8.42
CA PRO A 290 -21.77 -5.49 -8.25
C PRO A 290 -21.69 -3.97 -8.05
N ALA A 291 -22.56 -3.20 -8.72
CA ALA A 291 -22.59 -1.75 -8.60
C ALA A 291 -22.99 -1.30 -7.19
N VAL A 292 -24.00 -1.94 -6.59
CA VAL A 292 -24.42 -1.62 -5.22
C VAL A 292 -23.36 -2.07 -4.22
N VAL A 293 -22.76 -3.26 -4.40
CA VAL A 293 -21.62 -3.71 -3.58
C VAL A 293 -20.48 -2.68 -3.61
N GLN A 294 -20.16 -2.12 -4.77
CA GLN A 294 -19.14 -1.08 -4.89
C GLN A 294 -19.51 0.20 -4.12
N MET A 295 -20.76 0.67 -4.23
CA MET A 295 -21.21 1.86 -3.47
C MET A 295 -21.23 1.62 -1.97
N THR A 296 -21.66 0.44 -1.52
CA THR A 296 -21.61 0.09 -0.09
C THR A 296 -20.16 -0.02 0.38
N THR A 297 -19.25 -0.54 -0.45
CA THR A 297 -17.83 -0.56 -0.14
C THR A 297 -17.26 0.85 -0.02
N GLU A 298 -17.60 1.77 -0.93
CA GLU A 298 -17.19 3.18 -0.83
C GLU A 298 -17.68 3.82 0.47
N PHE A 299 -18.94 3.60 0.82
CA PHE A 299 -19.50 4.08 2.07
C PHE A 299 -18.80 3.49 3.32
N TYR A 300 -18.45 2.19 3.32
CA TYR A 300 -17.68 1.58 4.40
C TYR A 300 -16.26 2.14 4.50
N VAL A 301 -15.60 2.40 3.37
CA VAL A 301 -14.28 3.04 3.35
C VAL A 301 -14.34 4.45 3.91
N ASP A 302 -15.30 5.26 3.45
CA ASP A 302 -15.50 6.64 3.90
C ASP A 302 -15.92 6.68 5.39
N SER A 303 -16.56 5.62 5.91
CA SER A 303 -16.92 5.46 7.33
C SER A 303 -15.79 4.88 8.21
N GLY A 304 -14.64 4.54 7.63
CA GLY A 304 -13.51 3.97 8.37
C GLY A 304 -13.64 2.48 8.73
N LEU A 305 -14.59 1.76 8.14
CA LEU A 305 -14.86 0.34 8.42
C LEU A 305 -13.95 -0.59 7.61
N LEU A 306 -12.72 -0.78 8.10
CA LEU A 306 -11.68 -1.50 7.37
C LEU A 306 -11.98 -3.00 7.17
N LYS A 307 -12.56 -3.67 8.18
CA LYS A 307 -12.84 -5.12 8.13
C LYS A 307 -13.99 -5.43 7.17
N GLU A 308 -15.04 -4.66 7.25
CA GLU A 308 -16.24 -4.78 6.43
C GLU A 308 -15.91 -4.48 4.97
N SER A 309 -15.12 -3.42 4.72
CA SER A 309 -14.58 -3.11 3.39
C SER A 309 -13.80 -4.30 2.81
N LYS A 310 -12.91 -4.92 3.61
CA LYS A 310 -12.13 -6.10 3.19
C LYS A 310 -13.02 -7.27 2.76
N VAL A 311 -14.11 -7.51 3.48
CA VAL A 311 -15.06 -8.57 3.16
C VAL A 311 -15.68 -8.32 1.78
N LEU A 312 -16.13 -7.08 1.50
CA LEU A 312 -16.72 -6.74 0.21
C LEU A 312 -15.72 -6.78 -0.95
N PHE A 313 -14.48 -6.30 -0.75
CA PHE A 313 -13.42 -6.48 -1.77
C PHE A 313 -13.17 -7.95 -2.09
N THR A 314 -13.17 -8.81 -1.07
CA THR A 314 -12.97 -10.25 -1.27
C THR A 314 -14.14 -10.88 -2.03
N ASP A 315 -15.37 -10.46 -1.77
CA ASP A 315 -16.53 -10.90 -2.53
C ASP A 315 -16.46 -10.48 -4.00
N MET A 316 -16.12 -9.21 -4.26
CA MET A 316 -15.93 -8.71 -5.63
C MET A 316 -14.86 -9.53 -6.37
N ILE A 317 -13.71 -9.81 -5.74
CA ILE A 317 -12.66 -10.67 -6.30
C ILE A 317 -13.19 -12.08 -6.60
N ASN A 318 -13.91 -12.69 -5.64
CA ASN A 318 -14.47 -14.03 -5.80
C ASN A 318 -15.53 -14.11 -6.92
N LYS A 319 -16.21 -13.01 -7.21
CA LYS A 319 -17.16 -12.86 -8.32
C LYS A 319 -16.50 -12.37 -9.61
N GLU A 320 -15.17 -12.35 -9.68
CA GLU A 320 -14.38 -11.92 -10.83
C GLU A 320 -14.63 -10.45 -11.24
N ARG A 321 -15.03 -9.59 -10.29
CA ARG A 321 -15.31 -8.17 -10.50
C ARG A 321 -14.25 -7.28 -9.86
N CYS A 322 -13.82 -6.27 -10.59
CA CYS A 322 -12.88 -5.27 -10.12
C CYS A 322 -13.60 -3.96 -9.79
N PRO A 323 -13.43 -3.43 -8.57
CA PRO A 323 -13.86 -2.07 -8.29
C PRO A 323 -13.02 -1.05 -9.05
N LYS A 324 -13.53 0.18 -9.11
CA LYS A 324 -12.84 1.34 -9.67
C LYS A 324 -11.53 1.64 -8.92
N ALA A 325 -10.56 2.18 -9.65
CA ALA A 325 -9.22 2.46 -9.11
C ALA A 325 -9.27 3.45 -7.94
N GLU A 326 -10.13 4.47 -8.02
CA GLU A 326 -10.28 5.50 -6.99
C GLU A 326 -10.72 4.89 -5.66
N LEU A 327 -11.61 3.89 -5.69
CA LEU A 327 -12.06 3.18 -4.49
C LEU A 327 -10.95 2.31 -3.90
N VAL A 328 -10.15 1.65 -4.76
CA VAL A 328 -8.99 0.87 -4.31
C VAL A 328 -8.00 1.79 -3.61
N GLU A 329 -7.68 2.95 -4.20
CA GLU A 329 -6.77 3.95 -3.61
C GLU A 329 -7.26 4.47 -2.27
N LYS A 330 -8.55 4.84 -2.16
CA LYS A 330 -9.17 5.23 -0.88
C LYS A 330 -9.03 4.13 0.18
N TYR A 331 -9.27 2.87 -0.20
CA TYR A 331 -9.13 1.73 0.71
C TYR A 331 -7.69 1.51 1.18
N LEU A 332 -6.71 1.62 0.27
CA LEU A 332 -5.29 1.54 0.64
C LEU A 332 -4.89 2.69 1.59
N GLY A 333 -5.41 3.90 1.37
CA GLY A 333 -5.26 5.02 2.30
C GLY A 333 -5.86 4.73 3.68
N LEU A 334 -7.04 4.11 3.73
CA LEU A 334 -7.66 3.68 4.99
C LEU A 334 -6.80 2.67 5.76
N ILE A 335 -6.13 1.74 5.07
CA ILE A 335 -5.19 0.79 5.69
C ILE A 335 -4.06 1.53 6.41
N GLU A 336 -3.43 2.51 5.75
CA GLU A 336 -2.36 3.32 6.36
C GLU A 336 -2.87 4.11 7.57
N ASN A 337 -4.05 4.70 7.47
CA ASN A 337 -4.65 5.48 8.55
C ASN A 337 -4.97 4.63 9.79
N VAL A 338 -5.51 3.41 9.61
CA VAL A 338 -5.95 2.54 10.70
C VAL A 338 -4.80 1.70 11.28
N CYS A 339 -3.91 1.17 10.43
CA CYS A 339 -2.79 0.35 10.89
C CYS A 339 -1.55 1.17 11.29
N GLY A 340 -1.54 2.47 10.97
CA GLY A 340 -0.45 3.39 11.24
C GLY A 340 0.69 3.32 10.23
N ILE A 341 1.54 4.36 10.23
CA ILE A 341 2.75 4.48 9.38
C ILE A 341 3.95 3.73 10.00
N SER A 342 3.79 3.22 11.23
CA SER A 342 4.82 2.48 11.96
C SER A 342 5.38 1.32 11.12
N THR A 343 6.72 1.22 11.09
CA THR A 343 7.46 0.16 10.39
C THR A 343 7.64 -1.09 11.25
N SER A 344 6.87 -1.24 12.34
CA SER A 344 6.94 -2.45 13.15
C SER A 344 6.52 -3.67 12.31
N ASN A 345 7.16 -4.82 12.55
CA ASN A 345 6.83 -6.03 11.79
C ASN A 345 5.36 -6.46 11.98
N ASN A 346 4.74 -6.13 13.12
CA ASN A 346 3.34 -6.47 13.40
C ASN A 346 2.38 -5.60 12.58
N ASP A 347 2.64 -4.29 12.47
CA ASP A 347 1.80 -3.39 11.70
C ASP A 347 1.87 -3.77 10.21
N PHE A 348 3.07 -4.11 9.75
CA PHE A 348 3.29 -4.62 8.41
C PHE A 348 2.54 -5.94 8.12
N LEU A 349 2.53 -6.88 9.06
CA LEU A 349 1.77 -8.13 8.91
C LEU A 349 0.26 -7.86 8.85
N LYS A 350 -0.28 -7.01 9.73
CA LYS A 350 -1.70 -6.59 9.70
C LYS A 350 -2.07 -5.99 8.36
N LYS A 351 -1.24 -5.05 7.89
CA LYS A 351 -1.35 -4.40 6.59
C LYS A 351 -1.43 -5.41 5.45
N TYR A 352 -0.60 -6.45 5.45
CA TYR A 352 -0.64 -7.51 4.43
C TYR A 352 -1.93 -8.34 4.47
N VAL A 353 -2.52 -8.59 5.63
CA VAL A 353 -3.80 -9.31 5.74
C VAL A 353 -4.89 -8.63 4.91
N TYR A 354 -4.96 -7.31 5.00
CA TYR A 354 -5.96 -6.49 4.30
C TYR A 354 -5.78 -6.47 2.77
N ILE A 355 -4.61 -6.80 2.24
CA ILE A 355 -4.37 -6.86 0.78
C ILE A 355 -4.04 -8.26 0.26
N SER A 356 -4.11 -9.29 1.10
CA SER A 356 -3.61 -10.65 0.80
C SER A 356 -4.11 -11.28 -0.51
N ASN A 357 -5.38 -11.06 -0.89
CA ASN A 357 -5.98 -11.56 -2.14
C ASN A 357 -6.07 -10.49 -3.25
N PHE A 358 -5.42 -9.34 -3.11
CA PHE A 358 -5.58 -8.21 -4.05
C PHE A 358 -4.79 -8.35 -5.35
N ARG A 359 -4.06 -9.45 -5.55
CA ARG A 359 -3.32 -9.68 -6.80
C ARG A 359 -4.16 -9.44 -8.07
N PRO A 360 -5.38 -10.01 -8.21
CA PRO A 360 -6.18 -9.82 -9.41
C PRO A 360 -6.59 -8.34 -9.58
N ILE A 361 -6.84 -7.62 -8.48
CA ILE A 361 -7.10 -6.17 -8.51
C ILE A 361 -5.87 -5.43 -9.04
N PHE A 362 -4.68 -5.67 -8.50
CA PHE A 362 -3.45 -5.02 -8.94
C PHE A 362 -3.07 -5.36 -10.39
N GLN A 363 -3.48 -6.54 -10.90
CA GLN A 363 -3.33 -6.87 -12.32
C GLN A 363 -4.33 -6.14 -13.22
N THR A 364 -5.44 -5.64 -12.68
CA THR A 364 -6.54 -5.01 -13.43
C THR A 364 -6.45 -3.49 -13.39
N VAL A 365 -6.20 -2.90 -12.22
CA VAL A 365 -6.21 -1.44 -11.96
C VAL A 365 -4.93 -1.00 -11.26
N MET A 366 -3.78 -1.05 -11.94
CA MET A 366 -2.53 -0.51 -11.40
C MET A 366 -2.39 0.98 -11.74
N THR A 367 -2.38 1.83 -10.70
CA THR A 367 -2.17 3.28 -10.78
C THR A 367 -0.86 3.69 -10.09
N PRO A 368 -0.37 4.93 -10.28
CA PRO A 368 0.81 5.43 -9.57
C PRO A 368 0.70 5.37 -8.04
N GLN A 369 -0.47 5.73 -7.50
CA GLN A 369 -0.76 5.72 -6.07
C GLN A 369 -0.74 4.31 -5.49
N ILE A 370 -1.31 3.34 -6.22
CA ILE A 370 -1.24 1.93 -5.83
C ILE A 370 0.21 1.44 -5.86
N ALA A 371 0.98 1.79 -6.89
CA ALA A 371 2.39 1.40 -6.99
C ALA A 371 3.25 2.01 -5.87
N GLU A 372 3.07 3.30 -5.57
CA GLU A 372 3.71 4.00 -4.45
C GLU A 372 3.41 3.30 -3.11
N PHE A 373 2.12 3.00 -2.85
CA PHE A 373 1.72 2.23 -1.68
C PHE A 373 2.46 0.89 -1.62
N LEU A 374 2.49 0.10 -2.70
CA LEU A 374 3.12 -1.23 -2.72
C LEU A 374 4.65 -1.20 -2.61
N ILE A 375 5.32 -0.11 -3.02
CA ILE A 375 6.78 0.04 -2.84
C ILE A 375 7.15 0.11 -1.36
N SER A 376 6.34 0.80 -0.56
CA SER A 376 6.57 0.85 0.89
C SER A 376 6.48 -0.53 1.54
N TYR A 377 5.76 -1.46 0.89
CA TYR A 377 5.60 -2.85 1.34
C TYR A 377 6.74 -3.77 0.89
N CYS A 378 7.55 -3.39 -0.09
CA CYS A 378 8.67 -4.21 -0.55
C CYS A 378 9.79 -4.23 0.49
N ARG A 379 10.11 -5.38 1.06
CA ARG A 379 11.21 -5.63 2.02
C ARG A 379 12.40 -6.36 1.40
N HIS A 380 12.21 -6.95 0.22
CA HIS A 380 13.22 -7.64 -0.56
C HIS A 380 13.29 -7.09 -2.01
N PHE A 381 14.43 -7.24 -2.66
CA PHE A 381 14.60 -6.74 -4.03
C PHE A 381 13.73 -7.50 -5.05
N ASP A 382 13.56 -8.81 -4.87
CA ASP A 382 12.68 -9.59 -5.75
C ASP A 382 11.19 -9.23 -5.61
N GLU A 383 10.77 -8.68 -4.47
CA GLU A 383 9.42 -8.10 -4.33
C GLU A 383 9.29 -6.83 -5.19
N VAL A 384 10.34 -6.00 -5.25
CA VAL A 384 10.40 -4.84 -6.17
C VAL A 384 10.35 -5.30 -7.62
N LEU A 385 11.10 -6.33 -7.99
CA LEU A 385 11.06 -6.88 -9.36
C LEU A 385 9.68 -7.44 -9.71
N SER A 386 9.02 -8.13 -8.76
CA SER A 386 7.66 -8.64 -8.92
C SER A 386 6.64 -7.51 -9.10
N LEU A 387 6.80 -6.41 -8.34
CA LEU A 387 5.95 -5.23 -8.49
C LEU A 387 6.16 -4.56 -9.85
N LEU A 388 7.41 -4.43 -10.28
CA LEU A 388 7.73 -3.90 -11.61
C LEU A 388 7.15 -4.75 -12.73
N GLU A 389 7.11 -6.08 -12.59
CA GLU A 389 6.41 -6.94 -13.56
C GLU A 389 4.90 -6.68 -13.63
N LEU A 390 4.25 -6.24 -12.54
CA LEU A 390 2.86 -5.80 -12.58
C LEU A 390 2.71 -4.42 -13.21
N VAL A 391 3.61 -3.50 -12.87
CA VAL A 391 3.64 -2.13 -13.43
C VAL A 391 3.84 -2.17 -14.95
N ASP A 392 4.75 -3.01 -15.43
CA ASP A 392 5.06 -3.14 -16.87
C ASP A 392 3.89 -3.73 -17.69
N ARG A 393 2.90 -4.34 -17.03
CA ARG A 393 1.66 -4.84 -17.68
C ARG A 393 0.52 -3.84 -17.62
N SER A 394 0.67 -2.74 -16.89
CA SER A 394 -0.37 -1.71 -16.76
C SER A 394 -0.55 -0.94 -18.08
N LYS A 395 -1.74 -0.37 -18.29
CA LYS A 395 -1.96 0.57 -19.39
C LYS A 395 -1.27 1.93 -19.16
N VAL A 396 -0.99 2.27 -17.90
CA VAL A 396 -0.39 3.55 -17.48
C VAL A 396 1.05 3.40 -16.99
N THR A 397 1.78 2.38 -17.46
CA THR A 397 3.16 2.07 -17.06
C THR A 397 4.07 3.29 -17.06
N LYS A 398 4.07 4.10 -18.14
CA LYS A 398 4.93 5.30 -18.24
C LYS A 398 4.66 6.30 -17.11
N GLN A 399 3.38 6.58 -16.84
CA GLN A 399 2.98 7.50 -15.77
C GLN A 399 3.41 6.97 -14.39
N ILE A 400 3.31 5.66 -14.16
CA ILE A 400 3.77 5.03 -12.93
C ILE A 400 5.29 5.20 -12.79
N TRP A 401 6.07 4.86 -13.83
CA TRP A 401 7.52 5.03 -13.80
C TRP A 401 7.91 6.50 -13.56
N ASP A 402 7.26 7.46 -14.23
CA ASP A 402 7.60 8.89 -14.10
C ASP A 402 7.41 9.42 -12.68
N LEU A 403 6.35 8.98 -11.99
CA LEU A 403 6.01 9.44 -10.64
C LEU A 403 6.76 8.67 -9.55
N VAL A 404 6.93 7.37 -9.73
CA VAL A 404 7.28 6.46 -8.64
C VAL A 404 8.75 6.04 -8.66
N LEU A 405 9.44 6.15 -9.80
CA LEU A 405 10.86 5.77 -9.92
C LEU A 405 11.78 6.39 -8.86
N PRO A 406 11.71 7.69 -8.52
CA PRO A 406 12.55 8.26 -7.47
C PRO A 406 12.38 7.58 -6.11
N GLN A 407 11.14 7.23 -5.75
CA GLN A 407 10.84 6.54 -4.50
C GLN A 407 11.34 5.10 -4.54
N MET A 408 11.22 4.43 -5.68
CA MET A 408 11.75 3.09 -5.88
C MET A 408 13.28 3.04 -5.81
N ILE A 409 13.97 4.03 -6.39
CA ILE A 409 15.43 4.19 -6.28
C ILE A 409 15.84 4.33 -4.82
N ARG A 410 15.16 5.19 -4.07
CA ARG A 410 15.39 5.36 -2.62
C ARG A 410 15.05 4.09 -1.84
N ARG A 411 14.00 3.36 -2.20
CA ARG A 411 13.63 2.14 -1.49
C ARG A 411 14.69 1.06 -1.69
N VAL A 412 15.10 0.83 -2.93
CA VAL A 412 16.11 -0.18 -3.30
C VAL A 412 17.44 0.06 -2.61
N SER A 413 17.84 1.32 -2.43
CA SER A 413 19.10 1.68 -1.79
C SER A 413 19.16 1.37 -0.30
N ILE A 414 18.01 1.06 0.34
CA ILE A 414 17.91 0.79 1.78
C ILE A 414 17.29 -0.58 2.12
N LEU A 415 17.08 -1.47 1.14
CA LEU A 415 16.44 -2.78 1.37
C LEU A 415 17.29 -3.70 2.25
N THR A 416 18.61 -3.59 2.16
CA THR A 416 19.54 -4.43 2.94
C THR A 416 20.59 -3.57 3.64
N LYS A 417 21.22 -4.11 4.69
CA LYS A 417 22.36 -3.45 5.34
C LYS A 417 23.66 -3.56 4.54
N ASP A 418 23.67 -4.43 3.52
CA ASP A 418 24.83 -4.67 2.67
C ASP A 418 24.82 -3.68 1.49
N SER A 419 25.70 -2.69 1.58
CA SER A 419 25.85 -1.65 0.56
C SER A 419 26.25 -2.19 -0.82
N VAL A 420 26.99 -3.30 -0.88
CA VAL A 420 27.35 -3.94 -2.16
C VAL A 420 26.12 -4.54 -2.80
N LYS A 421 25.30 -5.28 -2.03
CA LYS A 421 24.02 -5.82 -2.52
C LYS A 421 23.09 -4.69 -3.00
N ASN A 422 22.93 -3.64 -2.22
CA ASN A 422 22.11 -2.48 -2.62
C ASN A 422 22.63 -1.83 -3.91
N CYS A 423 23.95 -1.71 -4.10
CA CYS A 423 24.52 -1.22 -5.35
C CYS A 423 24.23 -2.12 -6.55
N CYS A 424 24.29 -3.45 -6.38
CA CYS A 424 23.89 -4.41 -7.41
C CYS A 424 22.40 -4.23 -7.77
N HIS A 425 21.53 -4.14 -6.76
CA HIS A 425 20.10 -3.91 -6.95
C HIS A 425 19.82 -2.57 -7.67
N LEU A 426 20.49 -1.48 -7.27
CA LEU A 426 20.41 -0.18 -7.95
C LEU A 426 20.85 -0.28 -9.40
N THR A 427 21.88 -1.08 -9.71
CA THR A 427 22.38 -1.27 -11.07
C THR A 427 21.36 -2.02 -11.94
N ILE A 428 20.70 -3.04 -11.41
CA ILE A 428 19.62 -3.74 -12.10
C ILE A 428 18.44 -2.78 -12.34
N LEU A 429 18.06 -1.97 -11.35
CA LEU A 429 17.00 -0.97 -11.51
C LEU A 429 17.36 0.09 -12.56
N TYR A 430 18.61 0.59 -12.54
CA TYR A 430 19.12 1.54 -13.52
C TYR A 430 19.08 0.97 -14.94
N GLN A 431 19.48 -0.29 -15.12
CA GLN A 431 19.41 -0.97 -16.41
C GLN A 431 17.96 -1.09 -16.89
N ARG A 432 17.02 -1.47 -16.01
CA ARG A 432 15.60 -1.59 -16.38
C ARG A 432 14.98 -0.24 -16.74
N ALA A 433 15.27 0.81 -15.97
CA ALA A 433 14.85 2.18 -16.28
C ALA A 433 15.44 2.65 -17.62
N SER A 434 16.72 2.37 -17.87
CA SER A 434 17.40 2.70 -19.13
C SER A 434 16.81 1.95 -20.32
N SER A 435 16.42 0.69 -20.15
CA SER A 435 15.75 -0.08 -21.20
C SER A 435 14.34 0.45 -21.49
N PHE A 436 13.64 0.97 -20.48
CA PHE A 436 12.30 1.52 -20.63
C PHE A 436 12.28 2.92 -21.28
N TYR A 437 13.12 3.84 -20.79
CA TYR A 437 13.17 5.23 -21.26
C TYR A 437 14.15 5.47 -22.42
N GLY A 438 15.04 4.52 -22.68
CA GLY A 438 16.20 4.73 -23.54
C GLY A 438 17.40 5.32 -22.77
N LYS A 439 18.55 5.37 -23.45
CA LYS A 439 19.77 5.99 -22.94
C LYS A 439 20.11 7.24 -23.76
N PRO A 440 20.55 8.34 -23.12
CA PRO A 440 20.71 8.53 -21.67
C PRO A 440 19.37 8.77 -20.94
N LEU A 441 19.31 8.39 -19.65
CA LEU A 441 18.18 8.77 -18.78
C LEU A 441 18.18 10.29 -18.52
N SER A 442 17.02 10.83 -18.13
CA SER A 442 16.91 12.25 -17.79
C SER A 442 17.82 12.65 -16.63
N THR A 443 18.31 13.89 -16.64
CA THR A 443 19.20 14.45 -15.60
C THR A 443 18.62 14.29 -14.20
N LYS A 444 17.30 14.47 -14.02
CA LYS A 444 16.62 14.29 -12.72
C LYS A 444 16.74 12.86 -12.20
N VAL A 445 16.53 11.87 -13.06
CA VAL A 445 16.60 10.44 -12.70
C VAL A 445 18.05 10.04 -12.44
N ASN A 446 19.00 10.46 -13.28
CA ASN A 446 20.42 10.20 -13.06
C ASN A 446 20.91 10.77 -11.72
N LYS A 447 20.52 11.99 -11.38
CA LYS A 447 20.84 12.59 -10.08
C LYS A 447 20.30 11.77 -8.91
N ALA A 448 19.10 11.20 -9.01
CA ALA A 448 18.55 10.31 -7.99
C ALA A 448 19.40 9.03 -7.81
N PHE A 449 19.82 8.39 -8.90
CA PHE A 449 20.73 7.24 -8.84
C PHE A 449 22.09 7.62 -8.25
N ILE A 450 22.69 8.73 -8.68
CA ILE A 450 23.98 9.22 -8.19
C ILE A 450 23.94 9.37 -6.66
N ILE A 451 22.91 10.04 -6.14
CA ILE A 451 22.73 10.21 -4.69
C ILE A 451 22.64 8.86 -3.98
N GLN A 452 21.85 7.90 -4.49
CA GLN A 452 21.71 6.61 -3.82
C GLN A 452 22.94 5.70 -3.92
N TYR A 453 23.73 5.79 -5.00
CA TYR A 453 25.03 5.13 -5.07
C TYR A 453 26.02 5.75 -4.07
N ALA A 454 25.95 7.07 -3.86
CA ALA A 454 26.77 7.75 -2.86
C ALA A 454 26.38 7.33 -1.43
N VAL A 455 25.09 7.21 -1.11
CA VAL A 455 24.61 6.64 0.18
C VAL A 455 25.22 5.26 0.43
N ASN A 456 25.40 4.45 -0.61
CA ASN A 456 26.00 3.12 -0.52
C ASN A 456 27.53 3.10 -0.77
N GLY A 457 28.18 4.26 -0.85
CA GLY A 457 29.63 4.38 -0.99
C GLY A 457 30.22 3.97 -2.34
N ASN A 458 29.42 3.79 -3.39
CA ASN A 458 29.89 3.37 -4.72
C ASN A 458 30.28 4.58 -5.58
N PHE A 459 31.40 5.19 -5.23
CA PHE A 459 31.91 6.38 -5.94
C PHE A 459 32.35 6.10 -7.39
N ALA A 460 32.66 4.84 -7.74
CA ALA A 460 32.94 4.48 -9.13
C ALA A 460 31.71 4.70 -10.03
N MET A 461 30.53 4.27 -9.58
CA MET A 461 29.29 4.52 -10.31
C MET A 461 28.87 5.99 -10.27
N VAL A 462 29.12 6.70 -9.15
CA VAL A 462 28.89 8.15 -9.05
C VAL A 462 29.67 8.89 -10.14
N VAL A 463 30.99 8.68 -10.23
CA VAL A 463 31.85 9.34 -11.22
C VAL A 463 31.41 8.99 -12.64
N ARG A 464 31.11 7.71 -12.90
CA ARG A 464 30.63 7.26 -14.21
C ARG A 464 29.34 7.96 -14.62
N LEU A 465 28.34 8.02 -13.74
CA LEU A 465 27.05 8.64 -14.06
C LEU A 465 27.16 10.16 -14.18
N LEU A 466 28.01 10.80 -13.37
CA LEU A 466 28.32 12.22 -13.51
C LEU A 466 28.96 12.53 -14.86
N GLY A 467 29.87 11.69 -15.35
CA GLY A 467 30.47 11.85 -16.68
C GLY A 467 29.47 11.70 -17.85
N ILE A 468 28.30 11.11 -17.62
CA ILE A 468 27.20 11.01 -18.59
C ILE A 468 26.21 12.18 -18.43
N THR A 469 26.18 12.80 -17.26
CA THR A 469 25.27 13.90 -16.93
C THR A 469 25.86 15.23 -17.41
N ASP A 470 25.01 16.19 -17.77
CA ASP A 470 25.37 17.51 -18.34
C ASP A 470 26.63 18.15 -17.67
N PRO A 471 27.62 18.61 -18.47
CA PRO A 471 28.81 19.31 -17.96
C PRO A 471 28.49 20.56 -17.11
N ASN A 472 27.28 21.11 -17.19
CA ASN A 472 26.81 22.23 -16.35
C ASN A 472 26.34 21.81 -14.95
N THR A 473 26.86 20.72 -14.39
CA THR A 473 26.49 20.27 -13.05
C THR A 473 26.98 21.28 -12.00
N ILE A 474 26.05 21.95 -11.33
CA ILE A 474 26.34 22.99 -10.34
C ILE A 474 27.18 22.38 -9.18
N PRO A 475 28.26 23.04 -8.72
CA PRO A 475 29.10 22.56 -7.63
C PRO A 475 28.34 22.18 -6.34
N SER A 476 27.20 22.82 -6.07
CA SER A 476 26.31 22.47 -4.96
C SER A 476 25.77 21.03 -5.03
N PHE A 477 25.66 20.44 -6.22
CA PHE A 477 25.26 19.04 -6.37
C PHE A 477 26.37 18.10 -5.89
N TYR A 478 27.65 18.38 -6.18
CA TYR A 478 28.76 17.56 -5.67
C TYR A 478 28.82 17.56 -4.13
N ALA A 479 28.56 18.71 -3.51
CA ALA A 479 28.40 18.78 -2.05
C ALA A 479 27.23 17.91 -1.55
N SER A 480 26.11 17.87 -2.28
CA SER A 480 24.96 17.01 -1.95
C SER A 480 25.30 15.51 -2.05
N VAL A 481 26.20 15.12 -2.96
CA VAL A 481 26.71 13.75 -3.08
C VAL A 481 27.52 13.36 -1.84
N LEU A 482 28.40 14.24 -1.34
CA LEU A 482 29.12 14.00 -0.08
C LEU A 482 28.18 13.94 1.14
N ALA A 483 27.21 14.85 1.20
CA ALA A 483 26.20 14.83 2.25
C ALA A 483 25.39 13.53 2.25
N ALA A 484 25.08 12.98 1.07
CA ALA A 484 24.39 11.70 0.95
C ALA A 484 25.24 10.53 1.47
N TYR A 485 26.56 10.54 1.23
CA TYR A 485 27.45 9.52 1.79
C TYR A 485 27.46 9.53 3.32
N ASP A 486 27.37 10.70 3.95
CA ASP A 486 27.26 10.82 5.41
C ASP A 486 25.96 10.21 5.97
N GLN A 487 24.89 10.16 5.17
CA GLN A 487 23.63 9.51 5.59
C GLN A 487 23.76 7.99 5.75
N SER A 488 24.82 7.37 5.21
CA SER A 488 25.08 5.93 5.34
C SER A 488 25.20 5.48 6.81
N ASP A 489 25.69 6.37 7.68
CA ASP A 489 25.81 6.12 9.12
C ASP A 489 24.43 6.02 9.79
N ALA A 490 23.44 6.83 9.35
CA ALA A 490 22.08 6.80 9.89
C ALA A 490 21.34 5.49 9.58
N PHE A 491 21.70 4.82 8.48
CA PHE A 491 21.09 3.55 8.07
C PHE A 491 21.88 2.31 8.51
N ASN A 492 22.99 2.47 9.24
CA ASN A 492 23.93 1.38 9.56
C ASN A 492 24.39 0.61 8.30
N MET A 493 24.55 1.31 7.18
CA MET A 493 24.93 0.74 5.87
C MET A 493 26.39 1.00 5.51
N ARG A 494 27.19 1.49 6.46
CA ARG A 494 28.55 1.92 6.18
C ARG A 494 29.32 0.76 5.57
N PRO A 495 29.78 0.87 4.31
CA PRO A 495 30.61 -0.17 3.72
C PRO A 495 31.85 -0.35 4.60
N PRO A 496 32.31 -1.59 4.84
CA PRO A 496 33.60 -1.79 5.48
C PRO A 496 34.66 -1.02 4.67
N PRO A 497 35.56 -0.26 5.34
CA PRO A 497 36.53 0.56 4.65
C PRO A 497 37.45 -0.34 3.83
N SER A 498 37.23 -0.38 2.51
CA SER A 498 38.13 -1.03 1.56
C SER A 498 39.01 0.02 0.92
N LYS A 499 40.28 -0.34 0.64
CA LYS A 499 41.22 0.54 -0.06
C LYS A 499 40.64 1.05 -1.39
N THR A 500 39.87 0.23 -2.09
CA THR A 500 39.24 0.58 -3.37
C THR A 500 38.13 1.62 -3.22
N ILE A 501 37.26 1.49 -2.22
CA ILE A 501 36.19 2.48 -1.96
C ILE A 501 36.80 3.83 -1.60
N LEU A 502 37.82 3.84 -0.72
CA LEU A 502 38.51 5.05 -0.34
C LEU A 502 39.24 5.69 -1.53
N LYS A 503 39.90 4.89 -2.37
CA LYS A 503 40.55 5.37 -3.60
C LYS A 503 39.55 6.04 -4.55
N ASN A 504 38.40 5.42 -4.78
CA ASN A 504 37.37 5.98 -5.67
C ASN A 504 36.75 7.26 -5.09
N LYS A 505 36.56 7.33 -3.77
CA LYS A 505 36.12 8.56 -3.09
C LYS A 505 37.16 9.67 -3.23
N ASN A 506 38.44 9.37 -3.00
CA ASN A 506 39.52 10.34 -3.15
C ASN A 506 39.64 10.82 -4.59
N GLN A 507 39.51 9.92 -5.57
CA GLN A 507 39.48 10.30 -6.98
C GLN A 507 38.30 11.23 -7.29
N PHE A 508 37.10 10.96 -6.75
CA PHE A 508 35.95 11.86 -6.86
C PHE A 508 36.25 13.24 -6.25
N MET A 509 36.86 13.27 -5.06
CA MET A 509 37.27 14.52 -4.41
C MET A 509 38.23 15.33 -5.30
N THR A 510 39.33 14.72 -5.73
CA THR A 510 40.37 15.38 -6.54
C THR A 510 39.87 15.83 -7.91
N SER A 511 39.03 15.04 -8.57
CA SER A 511 38.60 15.31 -9.95
C SER A 511 37.40 16.23 -10.07
N LEU A 512 36.50 16.26 -9.08
CA LEU A 512 35.21 16.95 -9.19
C LEU A 512 34.95 17.97 -8.09
N ILE A 513 35.49 17.79 -6.88
CA ILE A 513 35.24 18.70 -5.75
C ILE A 513 36.32 19.76 -5.62
N ILE A 514 37.59 19.36 -5.56
CA ILE A 514 38.71 20.29 -5.40
C ILE A 514 38.76 21.36 -6.49
N PRO A 515 38.58 21.04 -7.80
CA PRO A 515 38.62 22.05 -8.86
C PRO A 515 37.55 23.13 -8.69
N HIS A 516 36.39 22.77 -8.13
CA HIS A 516 35.26 23.68 -7.90
C HIS A 516 35.14 24.14 -6.44
N TYR A 517 36.15 23.90 -5.60
CA TYR A 517 36.06 24.12 -4.16
C TYR A 517 35.71 25.56 -3.79
N SER A 518 36.26 26.53 -4.53
CA SER A 518 36.00 27.96 -4.30
C SER A 518 34.54 28.36 -4.56
N GLU A 519 33.85 27.66 -5.45
CA GLU A 519 32.45 27.86 -5.86
C GLU A 519 31.46 27.13 -4.94
N LEU A 520 31.93 26.27 -4.03
CA LEU A 520 31.07 25.55 -3.11
C LEU A 520 30.45 26.49 -2.07
N PRO A 521 29.19 26.25 -1.67
CA PRO A 521 28.59 26.93 -0.52
C PRO A 521 29.37 26.58 0.77
N PRO A 522 29.27 27.39 1.85
CA PRO A 522 30.01 27.15 3.10
C PRO A 522 29.82 25.73 3.67
N VAL A 523 28.59 25.20 3.63
CA VAL A 523 28.29 23.82 4.05
C VAL A 523 29.00 22.80 3.16
N GLY A 524 29.08 23.04 1.85
CA GLY A 524 29.81 22.20 0.91
C GLY A 524 31.32 22.18 1.16
N LYS A 525 31.90 23.34 1.50
CA LYS A 525 33.33 23.44 1.87
C LYS A 525 33.63 22.68 3.16
N GLN A 526 32.75 22.78 4.17
CA GLN A 526 32.86 21.99 5.40
C GLN A 526 32.77 20.49 5.15
N LEU A 527 31.85 20.05 4.29
CA LEU A 527 31.75 18.64 3.89
C LEU A 527 32.99 18.17 3.14
N ALA A 528 33.50 18.96 2.20
CA ALA A 528 34.71 18.63 1.46
C ALA A 528 35.93 18.50 2.40
N LEU A 529 36.07 19.42 3.36
CA LEU A 529 37.11 19.33 4.39
C LEU A 529 36.94 18.09 5.29
N LYS A 530 35.71 17.80 5.72
CA LYS A 530 35.41 16.61 6.54
C LYS A 530 35.87 15.32 5.88
N HIS A 531 35.72 15.22 4.55
CA HIS A 531 36.05 14.04 3.74
C HIS A 531 37.47 14.05 3.14
N ALA A 532 38.28 15.07 3.41
CA ALA A 532 39.70 15.12 3.04
C ALA A 532 40.55 14.25 3.98
N ASP A 533 40.43 12.93 3.81
CA ASP A 533 40.98 11.94 4.75
C ASP A 533 42.44 11.51 4.45
N SER A 534 43.06 12.09 3.42
CA SER A 534 44.46 11.85 3.07
C SER A 534 45.24 13.16 3.04
N GLU A 535 46.52 13.11 3.40
CA GLU A 535 47.43 14.26 3.39
C GLU A 535 47.37 15.04 2.07
N GLU A 536 47.46 14.35 0.92
CA GLU A 536 47.37 14.97 -0.41
C GLU A 536 46.07 15.77 -0.64
N LEU A 537 44.92 15.23 -0.19
CA LEU A 537 43.63 15.91 -0.34
C LEU A 537 43.55 17.12 0.58
N LEU A 538 44.05 16.99 1.81
CA LEU A 538 44.01 18.07 2.78
C LEU A 538 44.96 19.20 2.39
N GLU A 539 46.12 18.89 1.78
CA GLU A 539 47.04 19.86 1.19
C GLU A 539 46.37 20.65 0.05
N GLN A 540 45.62 19.96 -0.83
CA GLN A 540 44.85 20.61 -1.89
C GLN A 540 43.75 21.53 -1.34
N VAL A 541 43.04 21.10 -0.30
CA VAL A 541 42.04 21.94 0.40
C VAL A 541 42.71 23.16 1.05
N LEU A 542 43.86 22.97 1.71
CA LEU A 542 44.63 24.05 2.32
C LEU A 542 45.00 25.12 1.27
N ARG A 543 45.54 24.70 0.12
CA ARG A 543 45.87 25.62 -0.99
C ARG A 543 44.65 26.39 -1.49
N ALA A 544 43.50 25.72 -1.63
CA ALA A 544 42.27 26.38 -2.05
C ALA A 544 41.78 27.40 -1.00
N GLU A 545 41.89 27.09 0.30
CA GLU A 545 41.51 27.98 1.40
C GLU A 545 42.44 29.20 1.54
N ILE A 546 43.75 29.04 1.33
CA ILE A 546 44.70 30.17 1.25
C ILE A 546 44.32 31.09 0.08
N ALA A 547 43.98 30.52 -1.07
CA ALA A 547 43.55 31.30 -2.24
C ALA A 547 42.22 32.05 -1.99
N ILE A 548 41.29 31.47 -1.22
CA ILE A 548 40.04 32.15 -0.83
C ILE A 548 40.33 33.31 0.14
N ARG A 549 41.17 33.08 1.15
CA ARG A 549 41.52 34.10 2.15
C ARG A 549 42.26 35.29 1.53
N SER A 550 43.22 35.03 0.64
CA SER A 550 43.95 36.09 -0.09
C SER A 550 43.05 36.96 -0.97
N ARG A 551 41.90 36.44 -1.42
CA ARG A 551 40.86 37.19 -2.13
C ARG A 551 39.83 37.86 -1.22
N GLY A 552 40.04 37.85 0.10
CA GLY A 552 39.12 38.44 1.09
C GLY A 552 37.85 37.61 1.39
N GLY A 553 37.82 36.34 0.96
CA GLY A 553 36.69 35.44 1.22
C GLY A 553 36.68 34.86 2.64
N LYS A 554 35.49 34.42 3.10
CA LYS A 554 35.36 33.66 4.35
C LYS A 554 36.02 32.30 4.20
N SER A 555 37.11 32.08 4.94
CA SER A 555 37.95 30.89 4.86
C SER A 555 37.74 29.95 6.05
N LEU A 556 37.99 28.65 5.83
CA LEU A 556 37.95 27.57 6.80
C LEU A 556 39.33 27.12 7.31
N LEU A 557 40.39 27.94 7.17
CA LEU A 557 41.75 27.60 7.63
C LEU A 557 41.84 27.10 9.09
N PRO A 558 41.12 27.69 10.08
CA PRO A 558 41.14 27.14 11.44
C PRO A 558 40.61 25.70 11.51
N GLN A 559 39.60 25.37 10.72
CA GLN A 559 39.05 24.01 10.64
C GLN A 559 40.00 23.06 9.90
N VAL A 560 40.75 23.56 8.91
CA VAL A 560 41.82 22.79 8.24
C VAL A 560 42.90 22.39 9.24
N LEU A 561 43.34 23.34 10.09
CA LEU A 561 44.31 23.07 11.16
C LEU A 561 43.82 21.98 12.12
N LEU A 562 42.58 22.10 12.60
CA LEU A 562 41.99 21.10 13.51
C LEU A 562 41.95 19.71 12.87
N LYS A 563 41.50 19.60 11.62
CA LYS A 563 41.47 18.33 10.88
C LYS A 563 42.89 17.76 10.67
N ALA A 564 43.87 18.61 10.36
CA ALA A 564 45.27 18.20 10.20
C ALA A 564 45.88 17.65 11.50
N GLN A 565 45.54 18.27 12.64
CA GLN A 565 45.92 17.80 13.97
C GLN A 565 45.25 16.44 14.30
N ASP A 566 43.94 16.32 14.06
CA ASP A 566 43.19 15.08 14.28
C ASP A 566 43.75 13.91 13.45
N CYS A 567 44.14 14.19 12.21
CA CYS A 567 44.73 13.20 11.30
C CYS A 567 46.25 12.99 11.49
N LYS A 568 46.91 13.78 12.36
CA LYS A 568 48.37 13.77 12.61
C LYS A 568 49.24 14.07 11.39
N PHE A 569 48.79 14.97 10.51
CA PHE A 569 49.55 15.41 9.33
C PHE A 569 50.42 16.64 9.67
N VAL A 570 51.62 16.38 10.21
CA VAL A 570 52.54 17.40 10.78
C VAL A 570 52.96 18.47 9.76
N SER A 571 53.16 18.07 8.51
CA SER A 571 53.48 18.96 7.37
C SER A 571 52.41 20.05 7.18
N ILE A 572 51.16 19.63 7.11
CA ILE A 572 49.98 20.49 6.90
C ILE A 572 49.72 21.37 8.12
N VAL A 573 49.90 20.86 9.34
CA VAL A 573 49.79 21.65 10.58
C VAL A 573 50.77 22.83 10.52
N THR A 574 52.04 22.53 10.26
CA THR A 574 53.11 23.55 10.20
C THR A 574 52.85 24.59 9.12
N GLU A 575 52.35 24.16 7.95
CA GLU A 575 52.02 25.06 6.86
C GLU A 575 50.79 25.94 7.19
N THR A 576 49.74 25.36 7.75
CA THR A 576 48.51 26.08 8.11
C THR A 576 48.76 27.14 9.19
N GLU A 577 49.60 26.83 10.20
CA GLU A 577 49.96 27.77 11.27
C GLU A 577 50.67 29.02 10.74
N LYS A 578 51.58 28.87 9.77
CA LYS A 578 52.26 30.01 9.11
C LYS A 578 51.25 30.96 8.48
N TYR A 579 50.22 30.42 7.82
CA TYR A 579 49.20 31.24 7.19
C TYR A 579 48.16 31.79 8.17
N LEU A 580 48.05 31.28 9.40
CA LEU A 580 47.15 31.84 10.44
C LEU A 580 47.80 32.99 11.22
N GLN A 581 49.14 33.03 11.28
CA GLN A 581 49.92 34.10 11.93
C GLN A 581 50.04 35.38 11.08
N HIS A 582 49.71 35.28 9.79
CA HIS A 582 49.59 36.37 8.82
C HIS A 582 48.13 36.46 8.34
#